data_AF-A0A7X1Z787-F1
#
_entry.id   AF-A0A7X1Z787-F1
#
_cell.length_a   1.000
_cell.length_b   1.000
_cell.length_c   1.000
_cell.angle_alpha   90.00
_cell.angle_beta   90.00
_cell.angle_gamma   90.00
#
_symmetry.space_group_name_H-M   'P 1'
#
loop_
_entity.id
_entity.type
_entity.pdbx_description
1 polymer ?
#
loop_
_entity_poly.entity_id
_entity_poly.type
_entity_poly.pdbx_seq_one_letter_code
_entity_poly.pdbx_strand_id
1 'polypeptide(L)'
;MLKNDEKKVAVLKDIRTELKSKRITTIELAKQLNMDSAYLSDYLFFRKLPSDQLISDIRKAIEEIEQAAQKKVEEAPMSKEALEVIEKERVVKEKDNETSFEFSEAPLKLGDKIKRVREKIGYSQAEFALLLKPEVSPETVKYWENNFGVPLLDYCIQISDLGVVTLDWLLKD
;
A
#
# COMPACT_ATOMS: atom_id res chain seq x y z
N MET A 1 8.67 36.86 -8.30
CA MET A 1 7.96 35.83 -9.10
C MET A 1 7.74 34.52 -8.33
N LEU A 2 8.64 34.10 -7.42
CA LEU A 2 8.53 32.84 -6.64
C LEU A 2 7.24 32.63 -5.81
N LYS A 3 6.65 33.70 -5.25
CA LYS A 3 5.45 33.60 -4.39
C LYS A 3 4.20 33.09 -5.12
N ASN A 4 4.15 33.17 -6.44
CA ASN A 4 2.97 32.73 -7.20
C ASN A 4 3.00 31.23 -7.46
N ASP A 5 4.19 30.65 -7.61
CA ASP A 5 4.37 29.21 -7.86
C ASP A 5 4.10 28.39 -6.59
N GLU A 6 4.52 28.90 -5.42
CA GLU A 6 4.20 28.29 -4.12
C GLU A 6 2.69 28.22 -3.86
N LYS A 7 1.95 29.26 -4.25
CA LYS A 7 0.49 29.29 -4.13
C LYS A 7 -0.17 28.28 -5.06
N LYS A 8 0.30 28.14 -6.30
CA LYS A 8 -0.22 27.15 -7.27
C LYS A 8 0.02 25.71 -6.79
N VAL A 9 1.19 25.45 -6.20
CA VAL A 9 1.50 24.16 -5.58
C VAL A 9 0.58 23.86 -4.41
N ALA A 10 0.27 24.86 -3.56
CA ALA A 10 -0.69 24.68 -2.47
C ALA A 10 -2.10 24.32 -2.99
N VAL A 11 -2.58 25.04 -4.02
CA VAL A 11 -3.90 24.78 -4.63
C VAL A 11 -3.99 23.36 -5.23
N LEU A 12 -2.92 22.90 -5.87
CA LEU A 12 -2.85 21.54 -6.41
C LEU A 12 -2.84 20.46 -5.31
N LYS A 13 -2.24 20.74 -4.14
CA LYS A 13 -2.33 19.84 -2.98
C LYS A 13 -3.78 19.73 -2.48
N ASP A 14 -4.50 20.84 -2.43
CA ASP A 14 -5.91 20.87 -2.03
C ASP A 14 -6.78 20.06 -3.01
N ILE A 15 -6.59 20.26 -4.31
CA ILE A 15 -7.26 19.48 -5.36
C ILE A 15 -6.99 17.98 -5.18
N ARG A 16 -5.76 17.59 -4.86
CA ARG A 16 -5.42 16.18 -4.62
C ARG A 16 -6.12 15.61 -3.39
N THR A 17 -6.27 16.39 -2.33
CA THR A 17 -7.03 15.95 -1.15
C THR A 17 -8.52 15.80 -1.46
N GLU A 18 -9.07 16.68 -2.29
CA GLU A 18 -10.46 16.63 -2.74
C GLU A 18 -10.74 15.43 -3.65
N LEU A 19 -9.83 15.13 -4.59
CA LEU A 19 -9.94 13.93 -5.42
C LEU A 19 -9.94 12.64 -4.57
N LYS A 20 -9.12 12.60 -3.51
CA LYS A 20 -9.07 11.47 -2.59
C LYS A 20 -10.35 11.33 -1.76
N SER A 21 -10.88 12.42 -1.21
CA SER A 21 -12.10 12.37 -0.39
C SER A 21 -13.31 11.97 -1.21
N LYS A 22 -13.40 12.44 -2.46
CA LYS A 22 -14.50 12.13 -3.40
C LYS A 22 -14.28 10.83 -4.18
N ARG A 23 -13.18 10.10 -3.95
CA ARG A 23 -12.78 8.88 -4.67
C ARG A 23 -12.77 9.03 -6.20
N ILE A 24 -12.46 10.22 -6.70
CA ILE A 24 -12.37 10.50 -8.13
C ILE A 24 -10.99 10.06 -8.63
N THR A 25 -10.97 9.19 -9.63
CA THR A 25 -9.71 8.75 -10.23
C THR A 25 -9.17 9.80 -11.19
N THR A 26 -7.85 9.87 -11.34
CA THR A 26 -7.21 10.78 -12.32
C THR A 26 -7.65 10.46 -13.75
N ILE A 27 -7.96 9.19 -14.04
CA ILE A 27 -8.48 8.77 -15.34
C ILE A 27 -9.86 9.38 -15.60
N GLU A 28 -10.74 9.35 -14.59
CA GLU A 28 -12.09 9.90 -14.70
C GLU A 28 -12.06 11.42 -14.88
N LEU A 29 -11.21 12.10 -14.11
CA LEU A 29 -11.00 13.53 -14.27
C LEU A 29 -10.41 13.88 -15.64
N ALA A 30 -9.46 13.10 -16.14
CA ALA A 30 -8.84 13.31 -17.45
C ALA A 30 -9.84 13.16 -18.60
N LYS A 31 -10.76 12.19 -18.50
CA LYS A 31 -11.87 12.04 -19.46
C LYS A 31 -12.77 13.27 -19.48
N GLN A 32 -13.15 13.79 -18.30
CA GLN A 32 -14.01 14.97 -18.20
C GLN A 32 -13.35 16.22 -18.79
N LEU A 33 -12.03 16.35 -18.61
CA LEU A 33 -11.23 17.44 -19.16
C LEU A 33 -10.79 17.22 -20.62
N ASN A 34 -11.19 16.09 -21.24
CA ASN A 34 -10.78 15.68 -22.58
C ASN A 34 -9.25 15.79 -22.81
N MET A 35 -8.47 15.33 -21.83
CA MET A 35 -7.01 15.36 -21.88
C MET A 35 -6.41 14.01 -21.54
N ASP A 36 -5.16 13.82 -21.95
CA ASP A 36 -4.42 12.61 -21.63
C ASP A 36 -4.17 12.48 -20.11
N SER A 37 -4.36 11.29 -19.57
CA SER A 37 -4.25 11.05 -18.12
C SER A 37 -2.81 11.19 -17.60
N ALA A 38 -1.79 10.89 -18.41
CA ALA A 38 -0.40 11.13 -18.05
C ALA A 38 -0.10 12.63 -18.07
N TYR A 39 -0.66 13.37 -19.02
CA TYR A 39 -0.53 14.82 -19.08
C TYR A 39 -1.14 15.51 -17.85
N LEU A 40 -2.34 15.11 -17.43
CA LEU A 40 -2.96 15.61 -16.19
C LEU A 40 -2.13 15.25 -14.95
N SER A 41 -1.57 14.04 -14.93
CA SER A 41 -0.71 13.58 -13.83
C SER A 41 0.54 14.45 -13.67
N ASP A 42 1.17 14.88 -14.76
CA ASP A 42 2.33 15.77 -14.69
C ASP A 42 2.04 17.07 -13.93
N TYR A 43 0.83 17.60 -14.01
CA TYR A 43 0.41 18.77 -13.23
C TYR A 43 0.10 18.42 -11.77
N LEU A 44 -0.65 17.35 -11.53
CA LEU A 44 -1.02 16.91 -10.17
C LEU A 44 0.20 16.50 -9.31
N PHE A 45 1.29 16.06 -9.95
CA PHE A 45 2.54 15.68 -9.31
C PHE A 45 3.63 16.76 -9.40
N PHE A 46 3.25 18.01 -9.71
CA PHE A 46 4.16 19.18 -9.73
C PHE A 46 5.35 19.04 -10.69
N ARG A 47 5.25 18.17 -11.70
CA ARG A 47 6.28 18.06 -12.76
C ARG A 47 6.16 19.20 -13.76
N LYS A 48 4.95 19.77 -13.89
CA LYS A 48 4.66 20.97 -14.68
C LYS A 48 3.80 21.93 -13.87
N LEU A 49 4.00 23.23 -14.08
CA LEU A 49 3.17 24.27 -13.47
C LEU A 49 1.89 24.46 -14.29
N PRO A 50 0.70 24.31 -13.69
CA PRO A 50 -0.55 24.53 -14.41
C PRO A 50 -0.79 26.02 -14.66
N SER A 51 -1.48 26.33 -15.75
CA SER A 51 -2.05 27.66 -15.97
C SER A 51 -3.20 27.90 -14.99
N ASP A 52 -3.50 29.17 -14.70
CA ASP A 52 -4.62 29.52 -13.81
C ASP A 52 -5.97 29.08 -14.40
N GLN A 53 -6.06 29.05 -15.73
CA GLN A 53 -7.20 28.50 -16.47
C GLN A 53 -7.36 27.00 -16.20
N LEU A 54 -6.28 26.22 -16.29
CA LEU A 54 -6.32 24.77 -16.07
C LEU A 54 -6.76 24.41 -14.64
N ILE A 55 -6.35 25.21 -13.64
CA ILE A 55 -6.80 25.03 -12.25
C ILE A 55 -8.32 25.24 -12.14
N SER A 56 -8.85 26.27 -12.80
CA SER A 56 -10.29 26.54 -12.83
C SER A 56 -11.05 25.40 -13.53
N ASP A 57 -10.52 24.91 -14.65
CA ASP A 57 -11.14 23.83 -15.42
C ASP A 57 -11.18 22.53 -14.60
N ILE A 58 -10.09 22.19 -13.88
CA ILE A 58 -10.04 21.03 -12.98
C ILE A 58 -11.10 21.11 -11.89
N ARG A 59 -11.28 22.28 -11.25
CA ARG A 59 -12.29 22.45 -10.20
C ARG A 59 -13.70 22.28 -10.74
N LYS A 60 -13.98 22.86 -11.90
CA LYS A 60 -15.27 22.72 -12.58
C LYS A 60 -15.56 21.26 -12.94
N ALA A 61 -14.57 20.55 -13.46
CA ALA A 61 -14.70 19.13 -13.79
C ALA A 61 -14.98 18.25 -12.56
N ILE A 62 -14.37 18.55 -11.41
CA ILE A 62 -14.67 17.85 -10.14
C ILE A 62 -16.12 18.08 -9.72
N GLU A 63 -16.62 19.31 -9.82
CA GLU A 63 -18.01 19.65 -9.47
C GLU A 63 -19.02 18.98 -10.41
N GLU A 64 -18.73 18.93 -11.72
CA GLU A 64 -19.57 18.24 -12.70
C GLU A 64 -19.64 16.72 -12.44
N ILE A 65 -18.52 16.09 -12.09
CA ILE A 65 -18.47 14.66 -11.70
C ILE A 65 -19.31 14.41 -10.45
N GLU A 66 -19.27 15.32 -9.48
CA GLU A 66 -20.06 15.24 -8.26
C GLU A 66 -21.57 15.38 -8.53
N GLN A 67 -21.97 16.35 -9.35
CA GLN A 67 -23.37 16.53 -9.75
C GLN A 67 -23.89 15.36 -10.59
N ALA A 68 -23.06 14.78 -11.46
CA ALA A 68 -23.40 13.57 -12.20
C ALA A 68 -23.57 12.36 -11.28
N ALA A 69 -22.74 12.24 -10.23
CA ALA A 69 -22.89 11.20 -9.22
C ALA A 69 -24.19 11.35 -8.41
N GLN A 70 -24.61 12.58 -8.11
CA GLN A 70 -25.86 12.86 -7.39
C GLN A 70 -27.11 12.61 -8.25
N LYS A 71 -27.12 13.04 -9.52
CA LYS A 71 -28.25 12.77 -10.45
C LYS A 71 -28.49 11.28 -10.69
N LYS A 72 -27.43 10.47 -10.68
CA LYS A 72 -27.52 9.00 -10.87
C LYS A 72 -28.23 8.29 -9.70
N VAL A 73 -28.34 8.92 -8.54
CA VAL A 73 -29.03 8.38 -7.36
C VAL A 73 -30.52 8.73 -7.36
N GLU A 74 -30.95 9.80 -8.03
CA GLU A 74 -32.34 10.27 -8.03
C GLU A 74 -33.22 9.63 -9.14
N GLU A 75 -32.64 9.15 -10.24
CA GLU A 75 -33.41 8.60 -11.39
C GLU A 75 -33.72 7.09 -11.32
N ALA A 76 -33.28 6.37 -10.29
CA ALA A 76 -33.60 4.95 -10.13
C ALA A 76 -34.92 4.78 -9.32
N PRO A 77 -36.02 4.25 -9.90
CA PRO A 77 -37.18 3.89 -9.10
C PRO A 77 -36.86 2.60 -8.35
N MET A 78 -36.36 2.70 -7.11
CA MET A 78 -36.11 1.53 -6.27
C MET A 78 -37.33 1.25 -5.37
N SER A 79 -38.06 0.18 -5.69
CA SER A 79 -39.00 -0.44 -4.75
C SER A 79 -38.21 -0.99 -3.55
N LYS A 80 -38.85 -0.91 -2.37
CA LYS A 80 -38.21 -1.25 -1.08
C LYS A 80 -37.69 -2.69 -1.01
N GLU A 81 -38.22 -3.62 -1.82
CA GLU A 81 -37.74 -5.00 -1.84
C GLU A 81 -36.32 -5.16 -2.43
N ALA A 82 -35.88 -4.27 -3.32
CA ALA A 82 -34.52 -4.36 -3.88
C ALA A 82 -33.43 -3.98 -2.85
N LEU A 83 -33.77 -3.11 -1.88
CA LEU A 83 -32.85 -2.71 -0.80
C LEU A 83 -32.53 -3.87 0.15
N GLU A 84 -33.51 -4.70 0.50
CA GLU A 84 -33.30 -5.85 1.38
C GLU A 84 -32.49 -6.98 0.71
N VAL A 85 -32.64 -7.16 -0.60
CA VAL A 85 -31.84 -8.15 -1.36
C VAL A 85 -30.38 -7.68 -1.47
N ILE A 86 -30.14 -6.39 -1.67
CA ILE A 86 -28.80 -5.79 -1.67
C ILE A 86 -28.15 -5.88 -0.28
N GLU A 87 -28.90 -5.65 0.80
CA GLU A 87 -28.38 -5.79 2.16
C GLU A 87 -28.02 -7.24 2.51
N LYS A 88 -28.82 -8.23 2.08
CA LYS A 88 -28.45 -9.64 2.26
C LYS A 88 -27.26 -10.08 1.42
N GLU A 89 -27.09 -9.56 0.20
CA GLU A 89 -25.86 -9.80 -0.56
C GLU A 89 -24.64 -9.08 0.04
N ARG A 90 -24.81 -7.93 0.69
CA ARG A 90 -23.74 -7.20 1.37
C ARG A 90 -23.15 -7.99 2.54
N VAL A 91 -23.99 -8.67 3.33
CA VAL A 91 -23.51 -9.49 4.47
C VAL A 91 -22.70 -10.71 4.03
N VAL A 92 -22.94 -11.26 2.83
CA VAL A 92 -22.24 -12.46 2.35
C VAL A 92 -20.92 -12.13 1.64
N LYS A 93 -20.78 -10.95 1.03
CA LYS A 93 -19.56 -10.54 0.29
C LYS A 93 -18.47 -9.88 1.15
N GLU A 94 -18.70 -9.68 2.44
CA GLU A 94 -17.69 -9.13 3.37
C GLU A 94 -16.63 -10.16 3.82
N LYS A 95 -16.76 -11.44 3.46
CA LYS A 95 -15.79 -12.47 3.89
C LYS A 95 -14.63 -12.76 2.93
N ASP A 96 -14.70 -12.34 1.67
CA ASP A 96 -13.69 -12.71 0.66
C ASP A 96 -13.12 -11.50 -0.09
N ASN A 97 -12.86 -10.41 0.62
CA ASN A 97 -12.04 -9.32 0.06
C ASN A 97 -11.10 -8.71 1.10
N GLU A 98 -10.38 -9.57 1.80
CA GLU A 98 -9.05 -9.23 2.31
C GLU A 98 -8.06 -9.29 1.14
N THR A 99 -8.12 -8.33 0.21
CA THR A 99 -6.85 -7.78 -0.26
C THR A 99 -6.45 -6.74 0.76
N SER A 100 -6.04 -7.22 1.94
CA SER A 100 -5.28 -6.43 2.88
C SER A 100 -4.05 -5.97 2.11
N PHE A 101 -3.91 -4.66 1.91
CA PHE A 101 -2.58 -4.11 1.64
C PHE A 101 -1.83 -4.19 2.96
N GLU A 102 -1.38 -5.39 3.32
CA GLU A 102 -0.52 -5.71 4.45
C GLU A 102 0.88 -5.14 4.22
N PHE A 103 0.99 -3.82 4.20
CA PHE A 103 2.30 -3.15 4.27
C PHE A 103 2.28 -2.08 5.37
N SER A 104 1.58 -2.36 6.47
CA SER A 104 1.83 -1.69 7.74
C SER A 104 2.28 -2.67 8.83
N GLU A 105 2.74 -3.87 8.48
CA GLU A 105 3.58 -4.61 9.42
C GLU A 105 4.91 -3.87 9.52
N ALA A 106 5.31 -3.51 10.74
CA ALA A 106 6.65 -2.99 10.97
C ALA A 106 7.64 -4.00 10.38
N PRO A 107 8.71 -3.54 9.71
CA PRO A 107 9.67 -4.44 9.12
C PRO A 107 10.18 -5.40 10.19
N LEU A 108 10.07 -6.69 9.89
CA LEU A 108 10.49 -7.74 10.81
C LEU A 108 11.98 -7.56 11.07
N LYS A 109 12.34 -7.61 12.35
CA LYS A 109 13.75 -7.59 12.71
C LYS A 109 14.40 -8.91 12.31
N LEU A 110 15.72 -8.90 12.19
CA LEU A 110 16.52 -10.07 11.84
C LEU A 110 16.13 -11.33 12.65
N GLY A 111 16.01 -11.20 13.97
CA GLY A 111 15.67 -12.32 14.86
C GLY A 111 14.31 -12.94 14.57
N ASP A 112 13.31 -12.10 14.24
CA ASP A 112 11.97 -12.58 13.86
C ASP A 112 12.00 -13.33 12.53
N LYS A 113 12.84 -12.89 11.60
CA LYS A 113 13.05 -13.58 10.31
C LYS A 113 13.75 -14.91 10.50
N ILE A 114 14.79 -14.99 11.33
CA ILE A 114 15.49 -16.25 11.65
C ILE A 114 14.49 -17.22 12.28
N LYS A 115 13.67 -16.75 13.23
CA LYS A 115 12.62 -17.56 13.86
C LYS A 115 11.60 -18.07 12.85
N ARG A 116 11.12 -17.21 11.94
CA ARG A 116 10.21 -17.61 10.85
C ARG A 116 10.85 -18.67 9.94
N VAL A 117 12.13 -18.52 9.60
CA VAL A 117 12.85 -19.53 8.80
C VAL A 117 12.84 -20.88 9.53
N ARG A 118 13.22 -20.91 10.82
CA ARG A 118 13.24 -22.14 11.62
C ARG A 118 11.85 -22.78 11.76
N GLU A 119 10.81 -21.98 11.98
CA GLU A 119 9.43 -22.47 12.13
C GLU A 119 8.88 -23.01 10.80
N LYS A 120 9.21 -22.37 9.68
CA LYS A 120 8.80 -22.81 8.33
C LYS A 120 9.34 -24.19 7.97
N ILE A 121 10.55 -24.51 8.42
CA ILE A 121 11.18 -25.82 8.22
C ILE A 121 10.81 -26.83 9.34
N GLY A 122 10.08 -26.40 10.36
CA GLY A 122 9.54 -27.29 11.41
C GLY A 122 10.55 -27.77 12.45
N TYR A 123 11.71 -27.11 12.58
CA TYR A 123 12.75 -27.52 13.53
C TYR A 123 12.65 -26.82 14.89
N SER A 124 13.02 -27.55 15.94
CA SER A 124 13.31 -26.96 17.24
C SER A 124 14.60 -26.12 17.20
N GLN A 125 14.82 -25.26 18.20
CA GLN A 125 16.05 -24.47 18.30
C GLN A 125 17.30 -25.35 18.36
N ALA A 126 17.20 -26.51 19.01
CA ALA A 126 18.32 -27.46 19.11
C ALA A 126 18.63 -28.12 17.76
N GLU A 127 17.61 -28.59 17.03
CA GLU A 127 17.81 -29.18 15.70
C GLU A 127 18.34 -28.15 14.71
N PHE A 128 17.82 -26.92 14.77
CA PHE A 128 18.28 -25.83 13.91
C PHE A 128 19.76 -25.50 14.15
N ALA A 129 20.20 -25.52 15.42
CA ALA A 129 21.58 -25.26 15.79
C ALA A 129 22.56 -26.32 15.23
N LEU A 130 22.11 -27.58 15.13
CA LEU A 130 22.87 -28.69 14.56
C LEU A 130 22.97 -28.64 13.02
N LEU A 131 22.07 -27.92 12.35
CA LEU A 131 22.12 -27.75 10.89
C LEU A 131 23.17 -26.73 10.45
N LEU A 132 23.58 -25.84 11.37
CA LEU A 132 24.57 -24.80 11.10
C LEU A 132 25.99 -25.36 11.21
N LYS A 133 26.90 -24.80 10.41
CA LYS A 133 28.31 -25.16 10.38
C LYS A 133 29.22 -23.93 10.61
N PRO A 134 30.11 -23.95 11.61
CA PRO A 134 30.21 -24.96 12.67
C PRO A 134 28.94 -25.02 13.54
N GLU A 135 28.72 -26.15 14.21
CA GLU A 135 27.56 -26.32 15.09
C GLU A 135 27.57 -25.27 16.19
N VAL A 136 26.40 -24.73 16.50
CA VAL A 136 26.22 -23.72 17.55
C VAL A 136 25.36 -24.26 18.68
N SER A 137 25.35 -23.58 19.83
CA SER A 137 24.49 -23.98 20.93
C SER A 137 23.04 -23.52 20.67
N PRO A 138 22.02 -24.24 21.20
CA PRO A 138 20.63 -23.82 21.11
C PRO A 138 20.38 -22.42 21.74
N GLU A 139 21.13 -22.07 22.78
CA GLU A 139 21.07 -20.75 23.42
C GLU A 139 21.54 -19.64 22.48
N THR A 140 22.50 -19.95 21.61
CA THR A 140 23.02 -19.02 20.60
C THR A 140 21.94 -18.70 19.56
N VAL A 141 21.22 -19.73 19.08
CA VAL A 141 20.06 -19.53 18.19
C VAL A 141 18.99 -18.70 18.88
N LYS A 142 18.64 -19.02 20.13
CA LYS A 142 17.68 -18.24 20.91
C LYS A 142 18.12 -16.79 21.09
N TYR A 143 19.41 -16.54 21.29
CA TYR A 143 19.97 -15.20 21.43
C TYR A 143 19.78 -14.36 20.14
N TRP A 144 20.02 -14.98 18.98
CA TRP A 144 19.78 -14.36 17.67
C TRP A 144 18.29 -14.11 17.41
N GLU A 145 17.42 -15.08 17.68
CA GLU A 145 15.97 -14.96 17.50
C GLU A 145 15.36 -13.84 18.34
N ASN A 146 15.92 -13.58 19.52
CA ASN A 146 15.48 -12.48 20.38
C ASN A 146 16.10 -11.12 20.02
N ASN A 147 16.83 -11.02 18.90
CA ASN A 147 17.53 -9.82 18.45
C ASN A 147 18.57 -9.29 19.46
N PHE A 148 19.13 -10.15 20.34
CA PHE A 148 20.16 -9.71 21.28
C PHE A 148 21.55 -9.63 20.63
N GLY A 149 21.76 -10.31 19.50
CA GLY A 149 22.94 -10.16 18.67
C GLY A 149 22.74 -10.69 17.26
N VAL A 150 23.71 -10.40 16.40
CA VAL A 150 23.67 -10.69 14.98
C VAL A 150 24.55 -11.91 14.70
N PRO A 151 24.07 -12.94 13.97
CA PRO A 151 24.91 -14.04 13.53
C PRO A 151 26.04 -13.55 12.62
N LEU A 152 27.15 -14.28 12.57
CA LEU A 152 28.19 -14.02 11.57
C LEU A 152 27.64 -14.24 10.16
N LEU A 153 28.27 -13.59 9.17
CA LEU A 153 27.83 -13.64 7.77
C LEU A 153 27.67 -15.07 7.26
N ASP A 154 28.61 -15.97 7.58
CA ASP A 154 28.56 -17.37 7.18
C ASP A 154 27.30 -18.08 7.68
N TYR A 155 26.84 -17.76 8.89
CA TYR A 155 25.58 -18.28 9.42
C TYR A 155 24.37 -17.63 8.75
N CYS A 156 24.41 -16.32 8.48
CA CYS A 156 23.34 -15.64 7.76
C CYS A 156 23.12 -16.24 6.35
N ILE A 157 24.20 -16.59 5.65
CA ILE A 157 24.13 -17.27 4.35
C ILE A 157 23.47 -18.64 4.53
N GLN A 158 23.96 -19.47 5.46
CA GLN A 158 23.40 -20.80 5.72
C GLN A 158 21.92 -20.74 6.11
N ILE A 159 21.53 -19.81 6.98
CA ILE A 159 20.12 -19.61 7.39
C ILE A 159 19.27 -19.20 6.18
N SER A 160 19.80 -18.35 5.29
CA SER A 160 19.12 -17.93 4.07
C SER A 160 18.90 -19.11 3.11
N ASP A 161 19.93 -19.95 2.94
CA ASP A 161 19.88 -21.16 2.12
C ASP A 161 18.87 -22.17 2.68
N LEU A 162 18.87 -22.41 4.01
CA LEU A 162 17.91 -23.28 4.69
C LEU A 162 16.46 -22.79 4.54
N GLY A 163 16.25 -21.48 4.58
CA GLY A 163 14.92 -20.87 4.44
C GLY A 163 14.42 -20.73 2.99
N VAL A 164 15.30 -20.98 2.01
CA VAL A 164 15.10 -20.66 0.59
C VAL A 164 14.69 -19.20 0.43
N VAL A 165 15.44 -18.30 1.06
CA VAL A 165 15.26 -16.84 1.03
C VAL A 165 16.55 -16.15 0.59
N THR A 166 16.46 -14.91 0.13
CA THR A 166 17.66 -14.13 -0.20
C THR A 166 18.30 -13.58 1.07
N LEU A 167 19.63 -13.46 1.06
CA LEU A 167 20.36 -12.82 2.15
C LEU A 167 19.90 -11.37 2.38
N ASP A 168 19.59 -10.64 1.31
CA ASP A 168 19.02 -9.29 1.40
C ASP A 168 17.68 -9.28 2.16
N TRP A 169 16.81 -10.25 1.91
CA TRP A 169 15.54 -10.34 2.65
C TRP A 169 15.80 -10.58 4.13
N LEU A 170 16.76 -11.43 4.47
CA LEU A 170 17.12 -11.74 5.86
C LEU A 170 17.65 -10.48 6.59
N LEU A 171 18.53 -9.72 5.94
CA LEU A 171 19.26 -8.60 6.57
C LEU A 171 18.58 -7.23 6.46
N LYS A 172 17.59 -7.06 5.58
CA LYS A 172 16.95 -5.75 5.34
C LYS A 172 15.97 -5.35 6.45
N ASP A 173 16.31 -4.34 7.23
CA ASP A 173 15.39 -3.67 8.16
C ASP A 173 14.40 -2.71 7.46
#